data_AF-A0A2W6T312-F1
#
_entry.id   AF-A0A2W6T312-F1
#
_cell.length_a   1.000
_cell.length_b   1.000
_cell.length_c   1.000
_cell.angle_alpha   90.00
_cell.angle_beta   90.00
_cell.angle_gamma   90.00
#
_symmetry.space_group_name_H-M   'P 1'
#
loop_
_entity.id
_entity.type
_entity.pdbx_description
1 polymer ?
#
loop_
_entity_poly.entity_id
_entity_poly.type
_entity_poly.pdbx_seq_one_letter_code
_entity_poly.pdbx_strand_id
1 'polypeptide(L)'
;MALRYRLGAADGHHPAAYLRASGALQFRQQELAAGLSVRPVATLPVRFHGEARAVADGGGMRVRPAAFITSELPPVRLPAGTTGEFYVQAGYVGGHDGTAFVDAQAQAMRDMVRLGAARIEAGVGAWGSAQDGANRLDLGPSLGIAGGISGQTMRLRLDYRKRIAGNAQPGSGPAVTLTHGF
;
A
#
# COMPACT_ATOMS: atom_id res chain seq x y z
N MET A 1 7.35 6.46 0.02
CA MET A 1 7.07 7.05 -1.31
C MET A 1 7.29 6.00 -2.38
N ALA A 2 6.46 5.95 -3.42
CA ALA A 2 6.68 5.10 -4.58
C ALA A 2 6.41 5.89 -5.87
N LEU A 3 7.26 5.70 -6.87
CA LEU A 3 7.13 6.24 -8.22
C LEU A 3 7.04 5.07 -9.19
N ARG A 4 6.06 5.09 -10.10
CA ARG A 4 5.85 4.01 -11.08
C ARG A 4 5.77 4.60 -12.48
N TYR A 5 6.48 3.98 -13.41
CA TYR A 5 6.54 4.33 -14.82
C TYR A 5 6.09 3.14 -15.68
N ARG A 6 5.15 3.38 -16.59
CA ARG A 6 4.61 2.34 -17.49
C ARG A 6 5.57 2.14 -18.67
N LEU A 7 5.95 0.89 -18.94
CA LEU A 7 7.02 0.52 -19.89
C LEU A 7 6.53 0.13 -21.29
N GLY A 8 5.25 0.35 -21.61
CA GLY A 8 4.70 -0.03 -22.91
C GLY A 8 3.29 0.47 -23.18
N ALA A 9 2.82 0.20 -24.40
CA ALA A 9 1.46 0.49 -24.84
C ALA A 9 0.42 -0.28 -24.00
N ALA A 10 -0.87 0.04 -24.20
CA ALA A 10 -1.99 -0.54 -23.47
C ALA A 10 -2.29 -1.99 -23.90
N ASP A 11 -1.28 -2.85 -23.98
CA ASP A 11 -1.47 -4.29 -24.05
C ASP A 11 -1.86 -4.76 -22.64
N GLY A 12 -2.81 -5.69 -22.52
CA GLY A 12 -3.46 -6.07 -21.25
C GLY A 12 -2.50 -6.51 -20.12
N HIS A 13 -1.21 -6.69 -20.43
CA HIS A 13 -0.15 -7.03 -19.49
C HIS A 13 0.42 -5.85 -18.70
N HIS A 14 0.27 -4.61 -19.19
CA HIS A 14 0.62 -3.37 -18.49
C HIS A 14 1.96 -3.41 -17.70
N PRO A 15 3.10 -3.66 -18.36
CA PRO A 15 4.40 -3.69 -17.70
C PRO A 15 4.76 -2.30 -17.13
N ALA A 16 5.40 -2.28 -15.96
CA ALA A 16 5.85 -1.04 -15.32
C ALA A 16 7.12 -1.23 -14.50
N ALA A 17 8.01 -0.25 -14.54
CA ALA A 17 9.12 -0.10 -13.60
C ALA A 17 8.70 0.79 -12.44
N TYR A 18 9.26 0.58 -11.26
CA TYR A 18 9.02 1.45 -10.12
C TYR A 18 10.23 1.58 -9.20
N LEU A 19 10.25 2.69 -8.47
CA LEU A 19 11.17 2.99 -7.38
C LEU A 19 10.37 3.27 -6.11
N ARG A 20 10.79 2.70 -4.98
CA ARG A 20 10.16 2.91 -3.68
C ARG A 20 11.20 3.28 -2.64
N ALA A 21 10.94 4.32 -1.87
CA ALA A 21 11.74 4.71 -0.71
C ALA A 21 10.87 4.68 0.55
N SER A 22 11.38 4.04 1.60
CA SER A 22 10.76 3.97 2.92
C SER A 22 11.80 4.21 4.01
N GLY A 23 11.39 4.81 5.11
CA GLY A 23 12.27 5.06 6.24
C GLY A 23 11.48 5.04 7.55
N ALA A 24 12.15 4.62 8.62
CA ALA A 24 11.62 4.77 9.96
C ALA A 24 11.90 6.19 10.47
N LEU A 25 10.91 6.84 11.08
CA LEU A 25 11.09 8.17 11.67
C LEU A 25 11.91 8.14 12.97
N GLN A 26 11.82 7.02 13.71
CA GLN A 26 12.46 6.85 15.02
C GLN A 26 13.77 6.07 14.97
N PHE A 27 14.01 5.30 13.90
CA PHE A 27 15.21 4.48 13.73
C PHE A 27 15.97 4.90 12.48
N ARG A 28 17.30 4.74 12.48
CA ARG A 28 18.13 4.91 11.28
C ARG A 28 18.02 3.68 10.38
N GLN A 29 16.80 3.40 9.92
CA GLN A 29 16.54 2.37 8.91
C GLN A 29 15.93 3.03 7.68
N GLN A 30 16.60 2.88 6.55
CA GLN A 30 16.18 3.37 5.25
C GLN A 30 16.17 2.20 4.27
N GLU A 31 15.13 2.12 3.46
CA GLU A 31 15.02 1.12 2.41
C GLU A 31 14.72 1.84 1.08
N LEU A 32 15.53 1.51 0.07
CA LEU A 32 15.30 1.88 -1.31
C LEU A 32 15.06 0.59 -2.10
N ALA A 33 13.98 0.53 -2.85
CA ALA A 33 13.66 -0.61 -3.70
C ALA A 33 13.50 -0.17 -5.15
N ALA A 34 14.02 -0.98 -6.07
CA ALA A 34 13.83 -0.84 -7.51
C ALA A 34 13.26 -2.14 -8.07
N GLY A 35 12.18 -2.05 -8.85
CA GLY A 35 11.47 -3.23 -9.30
C GLY A 35 10.74 -3.08 -10.63
N LEU A 36 10.32 -4.23 -11.13
CA LEU A 36 9.49 -4.38 -12.32
C LEU A 36 8.19 -5.08 -11.92
N SER A 37 7.12 -4.76 -12.63
CA SER A 37 5.82 -5.35 -12.41
C SER A 37 5.07 -5.60 -13.71
N VAL A 38 4.23 -6.62 -13.72
CA VAL A 38 3.46 -7.04 -14.90
C VAL A 38 2.15 -7.71 -14.48
N ARG A 39 1.16 -7.72 -15.36
CA ARG A 39 -0.06 -8.53 -15.25
C ARG A 39 0.00 -9.68 -16.25
N PRO A 40 0.53 -10.86 -15.86
CA PRO A 40 0.71 -11.96 -16.81
C PRO A 40 -0.62 -12.42 -17.43
N VAL A 41 -1.69 -12.36 -16.63
CA VAL A 41 -3.05 -12.73 -17.06
C VAL A 41 -3.93 -11.49 -16.99
N ALA A 42 -4.33 -10.95 -18.15
CA ALA A 42 -5.08 -9.70 -18.23
C ALA A 42 -6.44 -9.75 -17.53
N THR A 43 -7.07 -10.93 -17.46
CA THR A 43 -8.38 -11.13 -16.82
C THR A 43 -8.32 -11.24 -15.30
N LEU A 44 -7.14 -11.54 -14.73
CA LEU A 44 -6.97 -11.60 -13.28
C LEU A 44 -6.62 -10.22 -12.73
N PRO A 45 -7.26 -9.76 -11.65
CA PRO A 45 -6.93 -8.51 -10.98
C PRO A 45 -5.70 -8.71 -10.07
N VAL A 46 -4.62 -9.24 -10.62
CA VAL A 46 -3.38 -9.54 -9.90
C VAL A 46 -2.19 -9.05 -10.72
N ARG A 47 -1.25 -8.39 -10.04
CA ARG A 47 0.01 -7.94 -10.59
C ARG A 47 1.16 -8.65 -9.89
N PHE A 48 2.11 -9.13 -10.67
CA PHE A 48 3.34 -9.75 -10.22
C PHE A 48 4.44 -8.70 -10.19
N HIS A 49 5.34 -8.83 -9.22
CA HIS A 49 6.43 -7.91 -8.99
C HIS A 49 7.71 -8.66 -8.69
N GLY A 50 8.83 -8.14 -9.18
CA GLY A 50 10.17 -8.50 -8.77
C GLY A 50 10.95 -7.23 -8.45
N GLU A 51 11.55 -7.15 -7.26
CA GLU A 51 12.32 -5.99 -6.83
C GLU A 51 13.62 -6.35 -6.11
N ALA A 52 14.60 -5.46 -6.23
CA ALA A 52 15.79 -5.45 -5.41
C ALA A 52 15.64 -4.34 -4.35
N ARG A 53 15.77 -4.71 -3.07
CA ARG A 53 15.68 -3.81 -1.91
C ARG A 53 17.07 -3.57 -1.33
N ALA A 54 17.56 -2.35 -1.38
CA ALA A 54 18.71 -1.89 -0.61
C ALA A 54 18.22 -1.40 0.76
N VAL A 55 18.56 -2.13 1.82
CA VAL A 55 18.26 -1.78 3.20
C VAL A 55 19.53 -1.27 3.85
N ALA A 56 19.53 -0.02 4.28
CA ALA A 56 20.57 0.57 5.10
C ALA A 56 20.11 0.59 6.55
N ASP A 57 20.87 -0.08 7.41
CA ASP A 57 20.71 -0.04 8.87
C ASP A 57 22.05 0.26 9.56
N GLY A 58 22.06 0.24 10.90
CA GLY A 58 23.25 0.57 11.69
C GLY A 58 24.49 -0.31 11.43
N GLY A 59 24.35 -1.43 10.72
CA GLY A 59 25.45 -2.34 10.37
C GLY A 59 25.91 -2.30 8.91
N GLY A 60 25.33 -1.43 8.08
CA GLY A 60 25.70 -1.28 6.67
C GLY A 60 24.52 -1.41 5.70
N MET A 61 24.82 -1.52 4.40
CA MET A 61 23.82 -1.68 3.35
C MET A 61 23.74 -3.13 2.90
N ARG A 62 22.53 -3.71 2.90
CA ARG A 62 22.27 -5.05 2.37
C ARG A 62 21.29 -4.98 1.21
N VAL A 63 21.59 -5.70 0.14
CA VAL A 63 20.67 -5.86 -1.00
C VAL A 63 19.92 -7.18 -0.87
N ARG A 64 18.60 -7.12 -0.96
CA ARG A 64 17.70 -8.27 -0.82
C ARG A 64 16.76 -8.35 -2.02
N PRO A 65 16.72 -9.46 -2.77
CA PRO A 65 15.71 -9.64 -3.80
C PRO A 65 14.36 -9.94 -3.15
N ALA A 66 13.27 -9.54 -3.80
CA ALA A 66 11.92 -9.90 -3.40
C ALA A 66 11.05 -10.17 -4.63
N ALA A 67 10.12 -11.12 -4.49
CA ALA A 67 9.10 -11.41 -5.47
C ALA A 67 7.75 -11.50 -4.76
N PHE A 68 6.73 -10.85 -5.31
CA PHE A 68 5.41 -10.81 -4.68
C PHE A 68 4.30 -10.51 -5.68
N ILE A 69 3.06 -10.72 -5.24
CA ILE A 69 1.86 -10.37 -5.97
C ILE A 69 1.04 -9.34 -5.21
N THR A 70 0.32 -8.48 -5.94
CA THR A 70 -0.65 -7.53 -5.36
C THR A 70 -1.99 -7.66 -6.06
N SER A 71 -3.08 -7.50 -5.32
CA SER A 71 -4.41 -7.39 -5.90
C SER A 71 -4.63 -6.02 -6.55
N GLU A 72 -5.37 -5.98 -7.66
CA GLU A 72 -5.87 -4.78 -8.33
C GLU A 72 -7.41 -4.78 -8.35
N LEU A 73 -8.04 -4.92 -7.18
CA LEU A 73 -9.51 -4.93 -7.10
C LEU A 73 -10.07 -3.51 -7.24
N PRO A 74 -11.10 -3.31 -8.07
CA PRO A 74 -11.79 -2.02 -8.14
C PRO A 74 -12.57 -1.76 -6.84
N PRO A 75 -12.83 -0.50 -6.48
CA PRO A 75 -13.74 -0.17 -5.40
C PRO A 75 -15.13 -0.76 -5.65
N VAL A 76 -15.76 -1.29 -4.61
CA VAL A 76 -17.08 -1.95 -4.68
C VAL A 76 -18.11 -1.10 -3.95
N ARG A 77 -19.30 -0.91 -4.52
CA ARG A 77 -20.41 -0.26 -3.81
C ARG A 77 -20.98 -1.20 -2.76
N LEU A 78 -21.06 -0.74 -1.53
CA LEU A 78 -21.59 -1.45 -0.38
C LEU A 78 -22.92 -0.82 0.08
N PRO A 79 -23.69 -1.49 0.94
CA PRO A 79 -24.90 -0.92 1.53
C PRO A 79 -24.65 0.41 2.27
N ALA A 80 -25.74 1.12 2.60
CA ALA A 80 -25.70 2.40 3.32
C ALA A 80 -24.88 3.52 2.64
N GLY A 81 -24.70 3.45 1.32
CA GLY A 81 -23.97 4.45 0.54
C GLY A 81 -22.46 4.45 0.79
N THR A 82 -21.92 3.32 1.23
CA THR A 82 -20.48 3.15 1.45
C THR A 82 -19.80 2.56 0.22
N THR A 83 -18.51 2.85 0.06
CA THR A 83 -17.63 2.29 -0.97
C THR A 83 -16.54 1.49 -0.27
N GLY A 84 -16.45 0.21 -0.63
CA GLY A 84 -15.45 -0.73 -0.16
C GLY A 84 -14.18 -0.68 -1.02
N GLU A 85 -13.02 -0.62 -0.38
CA GLU A 85 -11.71 -0.80 -1.01
C GLU A 85 -10.98 -1.95 -0.35
N PHE A 86 -10.38 -2.83 -1.15
CA PHE A 86 -9.60 -3.96 -0.65
C PHE A 86 -8.27 -4.04 -1.38
N TYR A 87 -7.21 -4.28 -0.63
CA TYR A 87 -5.86 -4.50 -1.11
C TYR A 87 -5.25 -5.67 -0.36
N VAL A 88 -4.57 -6.56 -1.07
CA VAL A 88 -3.74 -7.60 -0.49
C VAL A 88 -2.45 -7.75 -1.29
N GLN A 89 -1.38 -8.06 -0.59
CA GLN A 89 -0.08 -8.37 -1.12
C GLN A 89 0.50 -9.55 -0.37
N ALA A 90 1.18 -10.44 -1.09
CA ALA A 90 1.90 -11.55 -0.49
C ALA A 90 3.12 -11.91 -1.34
N GLY A 91 4.19 -12.35 -0.69
CA GLY A 91 5.38 -12.78 -1.39
C GLY A 91 6.51 -13.19 -0.48
N TYR A 92 7.72 -13.13 -1.02
CA TYR A 92 8.93 -13.60 -0.37
C TYR A 92 10.07 -12.61 -0.59
N VAL A 93 10.83 -12.33 0.48
CA VAL A 93 12.07 -11.56 0.45
C VAL A 93 13.22 -12.52 0.67
N GLY A 94 14.15 -12.62 -0.27
CA GLY A 94 15.34 -13.45 -0.17
C GLY A 94 16.50 -12.83 0.62
N GLY A 95 17.64 -13.51 0.59
CA GLY A 95 18.85 -13.19 1.36
C GLY A 95 19.07 -14.16 2.52
N HIS A 96 20.09 -13.87 3.35
CA HIS A 96 20.47 -14.69 4.51
C HIS A 96 19.31 -14.97 5.47
N ASP A 97 18.43 -13.98 5.68
CA ASP A 97 17.25 -14.07 6.54
C ASP A 97 15.95 -14.02 5.70
N GLY A 98 15.88 -14.92 4.73
CA GLY A 98 14.77 -14.99 3.77
C GLY A 98 13.44 -15.25 4.45
N THR A 99 12.39 -14.51 4.08
CA THR A 99 11.11 -14.54 4.79
C THR A 99 9.92 -14.32 3.87
N ALA A 100 8.85 -15.07 4.11
CA ALA A 100 7.55 -14.83 3.50
C ALA A 100 6.83 -13.70 4.22
N PHE A 101 6.03 -12.94 3.48
CA PHE A 101 5.22 -11.87 4.05
C PHE A 101 3.84 -11.81 3.40
N VAL A 102 2.90 -11.26 4.16
CA VAL A 102 1.56 -10.91 3.71
C VAL A 102 1.15 -9.57 4.34
N ASP A 103 0.49 -8.72 3.56
CA ASP A 103 -0.10 -7.46 3.97
C ASP A 103 -1.49 -7.33 3.33
N ALA A 104 -2.46 -6.88 4.09
CA ALA A 104 -3.84 -6.70 3.63
C ALA A 104 -4.46 -5.46 4.26
N GLN A 105 -5.32 -4.79 3.49
CA GLN A 105 -6.11 -3.66 3.91
C GLN A 105 -7.54 -3.80 3.35
N ALA A 106 -8.52 -3.53 4.20
CA ALA A 106 -9.92 -3.41 3.82
C ALA A 106 -10.50 -2.13 4.41
N GLN A 107 -11.26 -1.37 3.64
CA GLN A 107 -11.87 -0.12 4.10
C GLN A 107 -13.28 0.03 3.56
N ALA A 108 -14.15 0.66 4.35
CA ALA A 108 -15.49 1.08 3.93
C ALA A 108 -15.65 2.56 4.23
N MET A 109 -15.77 3.37 3.18
CA MET A 109 -15.82 4.84 3.26
C MET A 109 -17.14 5.37 2.70
N ARG A 110 -17.67 6.45 3.28
CA ARG A 110 -18.85 7.14 2.77
C ARG A 110 -18.52 8.61 2.50
N ASP A 111 -19.04 9.12 1.39
CA ASP A 111 -19.00 10.55 1.08
C ASP A 111 -19.86 11.30 2.10
N MET A 112 -19.23 12.19 2.87
CA MET A 112 -19.91 13.00 3.90
C MET A 112 -20.30 14.36 3.34
N VAL A 113 -19.37 15.03 2.66
CA VAL A 113 -19.57 16.38 2.11
C VAL A 113 -18.87 16.48 0.76
N ARG A 114 -19.50 17.15 -0.22
CA ARG A 114 -18.87 17.55 -1.48
C ARG A 114 -18.66 19.06 -1.48
N LEU A 115 -17.44 19.50 -1.78
CA LEU A 115 -17.02 20.90 -1.87
C LEU A 115 -16.39 21.12 -3.25
N GLY A 116 -17.21 21.48 -4.24
CA GLY A 116 -16.77 21.59 -5.63
C GLY A 116 -16.21 20.26 -6.16
N ALA A 117 -14.94 20.26 -6.57
CA ALA A 117 -14.23 19.06 -7.06
C ALA A 117 -13.66 18.17 -5.94
N ALA A 118 -13.74 18.59 -4.68
CA ALA A 118 -13.28 17.82 -3.53
C ALA A 118 -14.45 17.13 -2.82
N ARG A 119 -14.19 15.95 -2.27
CA ARG A 119 -15.10 15.19 -1.41
C ARG A 119 -14.40 14.84 -0.10
N ILE A 120 -15.12 15.05 1.00
CA ILE A 120 -14.73 14.62 2.33
C ILE A 120 -15.41 13.27 2.57
N GLU A 121 -14.60 12.27 2.91
CA GLU A 121 -15.01 10.89 3.14
C GLU A 121 -14.74 10.53 4.61
N ALA A 122 -15.58 9.69 5.19
CA ALA A 122 -15.32 9.10 6.50
C ALA A 122 -15.78 7.65 6.55
N GLY A 123 -15.15 6.85 7.39
CA GLY A 123 -15.41 5.43 7.43
C GLY A 123 -14.54 4.68 8.42
N VAL A 124 -14.37 3.39 8.17
CA VAL A 124 -13.56 2.48 8.98
C VAL A 124 -12.65 1.64 8.11
N GLY A 125 -11.54 1.19 8.69
CA GLY A 125 -10.58 0.31 8.05
C GLY A 125 -10.12 -0.82 8.94
N ALA A 126 -9.59 -1.84 8.27
CA ALA A 126 -8.89 -2.97 8.84
C ALA A 126 -7.55 -3.13 8.11
N TRP A 127 -6.49 -3.42 8.85
CA TRP A 127 -5.14 -3.64 8.33
C TRP A 127 -4.53 -4.86 8.98
N GLY A 128 -4.01 -5.79 8.18
CA GLY A 128 -3.37 -6.99 8.67
C GLY A 128 -2.02 -7.18 7.99
N SER A 129 -0.99 -7.53 8.74
CA SER A 129 0.30 -7.92 8.18
C SER A 129 0.95 -9.02 8.99
N ALA A 130 1.75 -9.85 8.32
CA ALA A 130 2.58 -10.86 8.94
C ALA A 130 3.86 -11.07 8.13
N GLN A 131 4.99 -11.11 8.82
CA GLN A 131 6.31 -11.40 8.29
C GLN A 131 7.16 -11.94 9.44
N ASP A 132 8.01 -12.93 9.18
CA ASP A 132 8.76 -13.71 10.20
C ASP A 132 8.98 -13.02 11.58
N GLY A 133 8.42 -13.64 12.62
CA GLY A 133 8.48 -13.16 14.02
C GLY A 133 7.55 -11.97 14.36
N ALA A 134 6.92 -11.32 13.37
CA ALA A 134 6.11 -10.14 13.57
C ALA A 134 4.77 -10.21 12.81
N ASN A 135 3.67 -10.00 13.53
CA ASN A 135 2.36 -9.86 12.92
C ASN A 135 1.54 -8.76 13.60
N ARG A 136 0.49 -8.33 12.92
CA ARG A 136 -0.40 -7.27 13.39
C ARG A 136 -1.75 -7.35 12.71
N LEU A 137 -2.78 -7.04 13.49
CA LEU A 137 -4.11 -6.73 13.02
C LEU A 137 -4.57 -5.45 13.70
N ASP A 138 -4.90 -4.44 12.90
CA ASP A 138 -5.40 -3.15 13.34
C ASP A 138 -6.82 -2.91 12.82
N LEU A 139 -7.64 -2.22 13.60
CA LEU A 139 -8.94 -1.69 13.19
C LEU A 139 -9.03 -0.21 13.58
N GLY A 140 -9.85 0.57 12.89
CA GLY A 140 -10.18 1.90 13.38
C GLY A 140 -10.82 2.84 12.36
N PRO A 141 -11.07 4.08 12.77
CA PRO A 141 -11.71 5.08 11.93
C PRO A 141 -10.73 5.62 10.89
N SER A 142 -11.32 6.05 9.76
CA SER A 142 -10.62 6.67 8.64
C SER A 142 -11.35 7.93 8.20
N LEU A 143 -10.58 8.97 7.91
CA LEU A 143 -11.03 10.22 7.29
C LEU A 143 -10.26 10.44 5.99
N GLY A 144 -10.95 10.92 4.96
CA GLY A 144 -10.37 11.11 3.64
C GLY A 144 -10.78 12.43 3.02
N ILE A 145 -9.89 13.00 2.22
CA ILE A 145 -10.18 14.08 1.28
C ILE A 145 -9.72 13.59 -0.09
N ALA A 146 -10.63 13.52 -1.05
CA ALA A 146 -10.32 13.13 -2.42
C ALA A 146 -10.81 14.20 -3.39
N GLY A 147 -10.08 14.47 -4.46
CA GLY A 147 -10.52 15.46 -5.45
C GLY A 147 -9.49 15.72 -6.53
N GLY A 148 -9.90 16.48 -7.54
CA GLY A 148 -9.00 17.00 -8.58
C GLY A 148 -8.43 18.35 -8.17
N ILE A 149 -7.11 18.48 -8.12
CA ILE A 149 -6.42 19.77 -7.96
C ILE A 149 -5.63 20.02 -9.25
N SER A 150 -5.97 21.07 -9.99
CA SER A 150 -5.28 21.46 -11.23
C SER A 150 -5.18 20.33 -12.27
N GLY A 151 -6.25 19.56 -12.46
CA GLY A 151 -6.31 18.44 -13.40
C GLY A 151 -5.71 17.11 -12.88
N GLN A 152 -5.08 17.12 -11.70
CA GLN A 152 -4.47 15.93 -11.09
C GLN A 152 -5.34 15.38 -9.97
N THR A 153 -5.46 14.05 -9.89
CA THR A 153 -6.24 13.41 -8.83
C THR A 153 -5.40 13.29 -7.56
N MET A 154 -5.88 13.84 -6.46
CA MET A 154 -5.25 13.77 -5.15
C MET A 154 -6.18 13.10 -4.14
N ARG A 155 -5.57 12.30 -3.26
CA ARG A 155 -6.26 11.73 -2.10
C ARG A 155 -5.37 11.77 -0.87
N LEU A 156 -5.87 12.40 0.18
CA LEU A 156 -5.29 12.39 1.51
C LEU A 156 -6.17 11.53 2.41
N ARG A 157 -5.56 10.65 3.20
CA ARG A 157 -6.26 9.82 4.18
C ARG A 157 -5.56 9.90 5.54
N LEU A 158 -6.34 10.04 6.59
CA LEU A 158 -5.93 9.98 7.98
C LEU A 158 -6.65 8.79 8.64
N ASP A 159 -5.88 7.80 9.07
CA ASP A 159 -6.37 6.61 9.76
C ASP A 159 -5.92 6.66 11.21
N TYR A 160 -6.76 6.23 12.15
CA TYR A 160 -6.30 5.86 13.48
C TYR A 160 -6.31 4.34 13.60
N ARG A 161 -5.13 3.72 13.62
CA ARG A 161 -4.97 2.27 13.61
C ARG A 161 -4.82 1.77 15.04
N LYS A 162 -5.90 1.20 15.59
CA LYS A 162 -5.89 0.53 16.89
C LYS A 162 -5.49 -0.93 16.69
N ARG A 163 -4.33 -1.32 17.22
CA ARG A 163 -3.89 -2.72 17.21
C ARG A 163 -4.77 -3.56 18.11
N ILE A 164 -5.44 -4.55 17.51
CA ILE A 164 -6.31 -5.51 18.21
C ILE A 164 -5.66 -6.88 18.39
N ALA A 165 -4.68 -7.23 17.55
CA ALA A 165 -3.89 -8.45 17.71
C ALA A 165 -2.46 -8.28 17.15
N GLY A 166 -1.58 -9.16 17.60
CA GLY A 166 -0.19 -9.25 17.16
C GLY A 166 0.80 -8.37 17.93
N ASN A 167 2.07 -8.50 17.56
CA ASN A 167 3.23 -8.01 18.30
C ASN A 167 4.06 -6.94 17.56
N ALA A 168 3.81 -6.69 16.27
CA ALA A 168 4.59 -5.73 15.48
C ALA A 168 4.52 -4.30 16.03
N GLN A 169 5.67 -3.64 16.20
CA GLN A 169 5.83 -2.27 16.67
C GLN A 169 5.86 -1.26 15.49
N PRO A 170 5.59 0.04 15.73
CA PRO A 170 5.11 0.68 16.97
C PRO A 170 3.64 0.35 17.23
N GLY A 171 3.10 0.50 18.45
CA GLY A 171 1.72 0.14 18.84
C GLY A 171 0.54 0.78 18.05
N SER A 172 -0.49 1.26 18.73
CA SER A 172 -1.63 1.95 18.08
C SER A 172 -1.25 3.40 17.78
N GLY A 173 -1.73 3.95 16.68
CA GLY A 173 -1.42 5.34 16.33
C GLY A 173 -2.03 5.84 15.03
N PRO A 174 -1.85 7.13 14.73
CA PRO A 174 -2.31 7.72 13.49
C PRO A 174 -1.41 7.31 12.32
N ALA A 175 -2.00 7.17 11.14
CA ALA A 175 -1.31 7.00 9.87
C ALA A 175 -1.86 8.00 8.85
N VAL A 176 -0.97 8.64 8.09
CA VAL A 176 -1.34 9.57 7.02
C VAL A 176 -0.87 8.99 5.69
N THR A 177 -1.78 8.91 4.73
CA THR A 177 -1.49 8.44 3.37
C THR A 177 -1.83 9.54 2.38
N LEU A 178 -0.86 9.94 1.56
CA LEU A 178 -1.05 10.86 0.44
C LEU A 178 -0.85 10.10 -0.87
N THR A 179 -1.83 10.18 -1.75
CA THR A 179 -1.81 9.62 -3.10
C THR A 179 -2.01 10.74 -4.11
N HIS A 180 -1.23 10.70 -5.18
CA HIS A 180 -1.29 11.67 -6.27
C HIS A 180 -1.12 10.93 -7.61
N GLY A 181 -2.02 11.20 -8.57
CA GLY A 181 -1.94 10.69 -9.94
C GLY A 181 -1.51 11.79 -10.91
N PHE A 182 -0.55 11.48 -11.78
CA PHE A 182 -0.04 12.32 -12.86
C PHE A 182 -0.22 11.62 -14.21
#